data_AF-A0A524QET2-F1
#
_entry.id   AF-A0A524QET2-F1
#
_cell.length_a   1.000
_cell.length_b   1.000
_cell.length_c   1.000
_cell.angle_alpha   90.00
_cell.angle_beta   90.00
_cell.angle_gamma   90.00
#
_symmetry.space_group_name_H-M   'P 1'
#
loop_
_entity.id
_entity.type
_entity.pdbx_description
1 polymer ?
#
loop_
_entity_poly.entity_id
_entity_poly.type
_entity_poly.pdbx_seq_one_letter_code
_entity_poly.pdbx_strand_id
1 'polypeptide(L)'
;MRFTLKYISVILSILLLVSCGSSRKARTSSVNTGAMPATADEYLRKYGDLAVREMKRTGIPASITLAQGMLESNYGRSTLARNGNNHFGIKCHSDWKGAKIYHDDNRKGECFRAYRTVEDSYIDHSDFLVYGSRYRELFKLNSTDYKGWAHGLKKAGYATDPNYATLLIRKIEDYGLHALDAGGSRAVMAVAKEPAVTKPANDSVVNTLPEQAVAQAPIKVISLNTGMIETINNVQYVIVQDNDTYGSLAEKYMLLSWEISRYNDLPAGTPLQPGQLLYLQPKRNKAEAGFTTHVVQEGDTMYSVSQKYAVRLSSLYKMNLMDEGTECSVGQRLRLR
;
A
#
# COMPACT_ATOMS: atom_id res chain seq x y z
N MET A 1 -34.92 50.39 -73.97
CA MET A 1 -35.68 51.61 -73.62
C MET A 1 -36.84 51.20 -72.70
N ARG A 2 -36.84 51.72 -71.46
CA ARG A 2 -37.96 52.02 -70.53
C ARG A 2 -39.05 50.98 -70.15
N PHE A 3 -39.41 51.09 -68.85
CA PHE A 3 -40.70 50.85 -68.14
C PHE A 3 -40.67 49.68 -67.11
N THR A 4 -40.52 49.95 -65.79
CA THR A 4 -41.55 50.21 -64.72
C THR A 4 -42.48 49.01 -64.45
N LEU A 5 -42.98 48.66 -63.26
CA LEU A 5 -42.81 48.96 -61.83
C LEU A 5 -43.77 47.98 -61.08
N LYS A 6 -43.42 47.56 -59.85
CA LYS A 6 -44.28 47.06 -58.73
C LYS A 6 -45.10 45.76 -58.88
N TYR A 7 -44.90 44.83 -57.94
CA TYR A 7 -45.88 44.23 -56.98
C TYR A 7 -45.10 43.26 -56.07
N ILE A 8 -44.68 43.69 -54.87
CA ILE A 8 -45.23 43.29 -53.56
C ILE A 8 -45.87 41.89 -53.54
N SER A 9 -45.17 40.92 -52.94
CA SER A 9 -45.82 40.00 -52.00
C SER A 9 -44.84 39.56 -50.93
N VAL A 10 -45.30 39.69 -49.69
CA VAL A 10 -44.62 39.45 -48.42
C VAL A 10 -44.56 37.95 -48.16
N ILE A 11 -43.37 37.38 -47.94
CA ILE A 11 -43.23 36.17 -47.11
C ILE A 11 -42.06 36.36 -46.15
N LEU A 12 -42.44 36.62 -44.91
CA LEU A 12 -41.63 36.57 -43.72
C LEU A 12 -41.36 35.10 -43.38
N SER A 13 -40.12 34.63 -43.53
CA SER A 13 -39.67 33.40 -42.88
C SER A 13 -38.23 33.58 -42.42
N ILE A 14 -38.13 33.81 -41.12
CA ILE A 14 -36.91 33.87 -40.32
C ILE A 14 -36.22 32.49 -40.43
N LEU A 15 -35.13 32.40 -41.20
CA LEU A 15 -34.20 31.29 -41.12
C LEU A 15 -33.20 31.58 -39.98
N LEU A 16 -33.55 31.14 -38.77
CA LEU A 16 -32.60 31.06 -37.67
C LEU A 16 -31.63 29.91 -37.95
N LEU A 17 -30.36 30.28 -38.10
CA LEU A 17 -29.20 29.39 -38.12
C LEU A 17 -29.17 28.58 -36.81
N VAL A 18 -29.58 27.32 -36.86
CA VAL A 18 -29.30 26.36 -35.78
C VAL A 18 -27.83 25.97 -35.92
N SER A 19 -26.98 26.71 -35.21
CA SER A 19 -25.62 26.29 -34.87
C SER A 19 -25.73 25.06 -33.98
N CYS A 20 -25.39 23.89 -34.54
CA CYS A 20 -25.31 22.64 -33.80
C CYS A 20 -24.02 22.67 -32.96
N GLY A 21 -24.06 23.41 -31.85
CA GLY A 21 -23.03 23.35 -30.82
C GLY A 21 -23.10 21.98 -30.15
N SER A 22 -22.17 21.08 -30.51
CA SER A 22 -21.91 19.86 -29.75
C SER A 22 -21.47 20.26 -28.34
N SER A 23 -22.44 20.35 -27.43
CA SER A 23 -22.20 20.49 -26.01
C SER A 23 -21.62 19.17 -25.51
N ARG A 24 -20.28 19.08 -25.49
CA ARG A 24 -19.58 18.02 -24.79
C ARG A 24 -19.97 18.15 -23.32
N LYS A 25 -20.92 17.32 -22.87
CA LYS A 25 -21.10 17.08 -21.43
C LYS A 25 -19.73 16.64 -20.92
N ALA A 26 -19.08 17.53 -20.18
CA ALA A 26 -17.89 17.19 -19.43
C ALA A 26 -18.27 15.97 -18.57
N ARG A 27 -17.61 14.83 -18.83
CA ARG A 27 -17.62 13.73 -17.87
C ARG A 27 -17.07 14.33 -16.59
N THR A 28 -17.95 14.54 -15.61
CA THR A 28 -17.56 14.71 -14.23
C THR A 28 -16.84 13.43 -13.84
N SER A 29 -15.52 13.45 -13.93
CA SER A 29 -14.66 12.51 -13.23
C SER A 29 -15.04 12.62 -11.76
N SER A 30 -15.72 11.61 -11.24
CA SER A 30 -15.89 11.47 -9.79
C SER A 30 -14.49 11.49 -9.19
N VAL A 31 -14.14 12.59 -8.54
CA VAL A 31 -12.95 12.64 -7.70
C VAL A 31 -13.19 11.59 -6.63
N ASN A 32 -12.46 10.49 -6.72
CA ASN A 32 -12.44 9.47 -5.69
C ASN A 32 -11.78 10.12 -4.47
N THR A 33 -12.58 10.73 -3.59
CA THR A 33 -12.11 11.19 -2.28
C THR A 33 -11.77 9.93 -1.50
N GLY A 34 -10.54 9.45 -1.65
CA GLY A 34 -10.10 8.13 -1.22
C GLY A 34 -10.44 7.89 0.25
N ALA A 35 -11.39 7.01 0.51
CA ALA A 35 -11.60 6.47 1.84
C ALA A 35 -10.30 5.81 2.32
N MET A 36 -9.92 6.03 3.58
CA MET A 36 -8.75 5.40 4.18
C MET A 36 -8.91 3.86 4.05
N PRO A 37 -7.88 3.12 3.61
CA PRO A 37 -7.97 1.66 3.56
C PRO A 37 -8.39 1.10 4.93
N ALA A 38 -9.28 0.11 4.96
CA ALA A 38 -9.82 -0.43 6.20
C ALA A 38 -8.74 -0.88 7.20
N THR A 39 -7.61 -1.40 6.70
CA THR A 39 -6.47 -1.80 7.55
C THR A 39 -5.77 -0.61 8.20
N ALA A 40 -5.70 0.53 7.50
CA ALA A 40 -5.13 1.76 8.06
C ALA A 40 -6.07 2.36 9.12
N ASP A 41 -7.38 2.37 8.86
CA ASP A 41 -8.38 2.84 9.83
C ASP A 41 -8.40 1.97 11.10
N GLU A 42 -8.37 0.64 10.94
CA GLU A 42 -8.31 -0.29 12.07
C GLU A 42 -7.06 -0.05 12.93
N TYR A 43 -5.89 0.10 12.30
CA TYR A 43 -4.64 0.34 13.01
C TYR A 43 -4.64 1.68 13.74
N LEU A 44 -5.11 2.74 13.08
CA LEU A 44 -5.25 4.08 13.66
C LEU A 44 -6.20 4.05 14.87
N ARG A 45 -7.35 3.36 14.75
CA ARG A 45 -8.32 3.21 15.84
C ARG A 45 -7.72 2.46 17.02
N LYS A 46 -6.88 1.46 16.78
CA LYS A 46 -6.31 0.61 17.83
C LYS A 46 -5.14 1.27 18.56
N TYR A 47 -4.29 2.02 17.86
CA TYR A 47 -3.01 2.47 18.40
C TYR A 47 -2.78 3.99 18.36
N GLY A 48 -3.71 4.79 17.83
CA GLY A 48 -3.60 6.25 17.81
C GLY A 48 -3.45 6.86 19.21
N ASP A 49 -4.33 6.47 20.14
CA ASP A 49 -4.27 6.97 21.52
C ASP A 49 -3.00 6.50 22.25
N LEU A 50 -2.50 5.30 21.92
CA LEU A 50 -1.23 4.79 22.45
C LEU A 50 -0.05 5.64 21.94
N ALA A 51 -0.01 5.99 20.66
CA ALA A 51 1.02 6.87 20.12
C ALA A 51 0.98 8.27 20.76
N VAL A 52 -0.20 8.81 21.06
CA VAL A 52 -0.35 10.07 21.80
C VAL A 52 0.16 9.95 23.25
N ARG A 53 -0.09 8.82 23.93
CA ARG A 53 0.49 8.57 25.26
C ARG A 53 2.01 8.54 25.21
N GLU A 54 2.57 7.85 24.23
CA GLU A 54 4.03 7.77 24.05
C GLU A 54 4.65 9.12 23.70
N MET A 55 3.98 9.93 22.88
CA MET A 55 4.40 11.31 22.63
C MET A 55 4.47 12.13 23.91
N LYS A 56 3.43 12.06 24.76
CA LYS A 56 3.43 12.76 26.05
C LYS A 56 4.53 12.26 26.98
N ARG A 57 4.84 10.96 26.95
CA ARG A 57 5.88 10.34 27.78
C ARG A 57 7.30 10.69 27.33
N THR A 58 7.53 10.81 26.02
CA THR A 58 8.89 10.81 25.45
C THR A 58 9.25 12.06 24.64
N GLY A 59 8.26 12.83 24.20
CA GLY A 59 8.46 13.97 23.30
C GLY A 59 8.58 13.60 21.82
N ILE A 60 8.50 12.31 21.46
CA ILE A 60 8.46 11.85 20.06
C ILE A 60 7.07 12.17 19.48
N PRO A 61 6.95 12.81 18.30
CA PRO A 61 5.64 13.10 17.71
C PRO A 61 4.79 11.83 17.58
N ALA A 62 3.52 11.91 17.98
CA ALA A 62 2.59 10.78 17.89
C ALA A 62 2.42 10.30 16.45
N SER A 63 2.44 11.23 15.49
CA SER A 63 2.41 10.97 14.07
C SER A 63 3.60 10.12 13.60
N ILE A 64 4.80 10.38 14.13
CA ILE A 64 6.02 9.61 13.83
C ILE A 64 5.88 8.19 14.37
N THR A 65 5.62 8.02 15.67
CA THR A 65 5.50 6.69 16.28
C THR A 65 4.41 5.87 15.58
N LEU A 66 3.26 6.48 15.28
CA LEU A 66 2.17 5.77 14.63
C LEU A 66 2.47 5.42 13.18
N ALA A 67 3.04 6.35 12.40
CA ALA A 67 3.41 6.09 11.01
C ALA A 67 4.50 5.01 10.90
N GLN A 68 5.50 5.01 11.79
CA GLN A 68 6.51 3.95 11.88
C GLN A 68 5.84 2.62 12.21
N GLY A 69 4.98 2.57 13.23
CA GLY A 69 4.24 1.36 13.56
C GLY A 69 3.43 0.82 12.38
N MET A 70 2.70 1.69 11.66
CA MET A 70 1.94 1.30 10.46
C MET A 70 2.85 0.75 9.34
N LEU A 71 4.00 1.39 9.12
CA LEU A 71 4.96 1.05 8.08
C LEU A 71 5.69 -0.27 8.38
N GLU A 72 6.30 -0.39 9.55
CA GLU A 72 7.16 -1.51 9.95
C GLU A 72 6.36 -2.80 10.24
N SER A 73 5.13 -2.65 10.76
CA SER A 73 4.27 -3.80 11.08
C SER A 73 3.36 -4.23 9.93
N ASN A 74 3.38 -3.54 8.78
CA ASN A 74 2.35 -3.64 7.75
C ASN A 74 0.95 -3.58 8.39
N TYR A 75 0.66 -2.48 9.09
CA TYR A 75 -0.59 -2.26 9.82
C TYR A 75 -0.94 -3.42 10.78
N GLY A 76 0.06 -3.97 11.47
CA GLY A 76 -0.07 -5.04 12.47
C GLY A 76 -0.14 -6.45 11.89
N ARG A 77 0.09 -6.61 10.58
CA ARG A 77 -0.10 -7.89 9.87
C ARG A 77 1.19 -8.65 9.62
N SER A 78 2.36 -8.05 9.86
CA SER A 78 3.65 -8.72 9.71
C SER A 78 3.79 -9.90 10.67
N THR A 79 4.65 -10.87 10.33
CA THR A 79 4.92 -12.04 11.19
C THR A 79 5.43 -11.60 12.58
N LEU A 80 6.31 -10.60 12.63
CA LEU A 80 6.86 -10.06 13.87
C LEU A 80 5.77 -9.41 14.74
N ALA A 81 4.85 -8.68 14.13
CA ALA A 81 3.73 -8.07 14.84
C ALA A 81 2.75 -9.12 15.36
N ARG A 82 2.34 -10.09 14.53
CA ARG A 82 1.32 -11.08 14.92
C ARG A 82 1.81 -12.10 15.94
N ASN A 83 3.07 -12.52 15.84
CA ASN A 83 3.60 -13.63 16.63
C ASN A 83 4.52 -13.16 17.76
N GLY A 84 5.10 -11.97 17.66
CA GLY A 84 5.99 -11.40 18.66
C GLY A 84 5.52 -10.08 19.25
N ASN A 85 4.33 -9.57 18.86
CA ASN A 85 3.87 -8.22 19.19
C ASN A 85 4.88 -7.12 18.83
N ASN A 86 5.85 -7.39 17.95
CA ASN A 86 6.91 -6.46 17.60
C ASN A 86 6.50 -5.65 16.38
N HIS A 87 5.95 -4.46 16.63
CA HIS A 87 5.41 -3.58 15.58
C HIS A 87 6.45 -2.72 14.88
N PHE A 88 7.69 -2.67 15.40
CA PHE A 88 8.74 -1.77 14.91
C PHE A 88 9.97 -2.50 14.37
N GLY A 89 9.94 -3.84 14.35
CA GLY A 89 11.05 -4.66 13.87
C GLY A 89 12.32 -4.57 14.72
N ILE A 90 12.21 -4.27 16.02
CA ILE A 90 13.39 -4.08 16.88
C ILE A 90 14.15 -5.40 17.02
N LYS A 91 15.43 -5.38 16.61
CA LYS A 91 16.32 -6.54 16.68
C LYS A 91 16.79 -6.79 18.12
N CYS A 92 17.16 -8.03 18.40
CA CYS A 92 17.83 -8.38 19.65
C CYS A 92 19.21 -7.73 19.67
N HIS A 93 19.47 -6.91 20.68
CA HIS A 93 20.82 -6.45 21.01
C HIS A 93 21.40 -7.31 22.15
N SER A 94 22.70 -7.19 22.43
CA SER A 94 23.40 -8.05 23.39
C SER A 94 22.85 -7.96 24.83
N ASP A 95 22.25 -6.84 25.16
CA ASP A 95 21.60 -6.51 26.42
C ASP A 95 20.15 -7.03 26.51
N TRP A 96 19.52 -7.43 25.41
CA TRP A 96 18.14 -7.90 25.42
C TRP A 96 17.99 -9.25 26.14
N LYS A 97 17.28 -9.22 27.28
CA LYS A 97 16.98 -10.40 28.11
C LYS A 97 15.53 -10.89 28.00
N GLY A 98 14.68 -10.17 27.29
CA GLY A 98 13.28 -10.53 27.11
C GLY A 98 13.06 -11.66 26.09
N ALA A 99 11.78 -11.92 25.79
CA ALA A 99 11.38 -12.91 24.81
C ALA A 99 11.92 -12.57 23.41
N LYS A 100 12.12 -13.60 22.59
CA LYS A 100 12.75 -13.48 21.26
C LYS A 100 11.92 -14.23 20.24
N ILE A 101 11.93 -13.73 19.01
CA ILE A 101 11.43 -14.43 17.83
C ILE A 101 12.49 -14.36 16.75
N TYR A 102 12.69 -15.46 16.02
CA TYR A 102 13.63 -15.53 14.91
C TYR A 102 12.87 -15.40 13.60
N HIS A 103 13.35 -14.54 12.71
CA HIS A 103 12.73 -14.30 11.42
C HIS A 103 13.81 -13.95 10.40
N ASP A 104 13.63 -14.39 9.16
CA ASP A 104 14.53 -14.06 8.06
C ASP A 104 14.17 -12.68 7.52
N ASP A 105 15.08 -11.71 7.64
CA ASP A 105 14.88 -10.34 7.16
C ASP A 105 15.96 -9.97 6.12
N ASN A 106 17.13 -9.56 6.58
CA ASN A 106 18.32 -9.37 5.73
C ASN A 106 19.22 -10.62 5.73
N ARG A 107 19.21 -11.38 6.82
CA ARG A 107 19.95 -12.64 6.99
C ARG A 107 19.03 -13.72 7.55
N LYS A 108 19.38 -14.97 7.29
CA LYS A 108 18.67 -16.12 7.85
C LYS A 108 18.83 -16.15 9.38
N GLY A 109 17.74 -16.35 10.09
CA GLY A 109 17.72 -16.52 11.54
C GLY A 109 18.04 -15.25 12.32
N GLU A 110 17.68 -14.06 11.82
CA GLU A 110 17.85 -12.84 12.61
C GLU A 110 16.95 -12.85 13.85
N CYS A 111 17.52 -12.39 14.97
CA CYS A 111 16.81 -12.32 16.25
C CYS A 111 16.09 -10.98 16.37
N PHE A 112 14.81 -11.04 16.67
CA PHE A 112 13.96 -9.91 16.99
C PHE A 112 13.43 -10.01 18.40
N ARG A 113 13.24 -8.86 19.05
CA ARG A 113 12.57 -8.78 20.33
C ARG A 113 11.13 -9.27 20.17
N ALA A 114 10.62 -9.97 21.18
CA ALA A 114 9.21 -10.32 21.29
C ALA A 114 8.66 -9.78 22.60
N TYR A 115 7.40 -9.38 22.57
CA TYR A 115 6.76 -8.65 23.64
C TYR A 115 5.47 -9.35 24.09
N ARG A 116 5.09 -9.11 25.34
CA ARG A 116 3.86 -9.67 25.91
C ARG A 116 2.62 -8.98 25.33
N THR A 117 2.71 -7.67 25.07
CA THR A 117 1.66 -6.87 24.45
C THR A 117 2.22 -5.98 23.34
N VAL A 118 1.34 -5.46 22.48
CA VAL A 118 1.72 -4.46 21.48
C VAL A 118 2.18 -3.17 22.16
N GLU A 119 1.57 -2.79 23.27
CA GLU A 119 1.96 -1.61 24.06
C GLU A 119 3.41 -1.70 24.54
N ASP A 120 3.86 -2.87 25.01
CA ASP A 120 5.25 -3.09 25.39
C ASP A 120 6.22 -2.80 24.22
N SER A 121 5.83 -3.09 22.97
CA SER A 121 6.66 -2.79 21.79
C SER A 121 6.70 -1.31 21.44
N TYR A 122 5.61 -0.56 21.69
CA TYR A 122 5.56 0.89 21.53
C TYR A 122 6.45 1.57 22.57
N ILE A 123 6.39 1.12 23.83
CA ILE A 123 7.24 1.63 24.91
C ILE A 123 8.72 1.38 24.59
N ASP A 124 9.07 0.15 24.23
CA ASP A 124 10.46 -0.22 23.91
C ASP A 124 10.99 0.52 22.67
N HIS A 125 10.15 0.75 21.66
CA HIS A 125 10.51 1.58 20.51
C HIS A 125 10.79 3.03 20.90
N SER A 126 9.89 3.65 21.67
CA SER A 126 10.08 5.03 22.09
C SER A 126 11.33 5.17 22.98
N ASP A 127 11.56 4.22 23.89
CA ASP A 127 12.75 4.18 24.74
C ASP A 127 14.03 3.98 23.91
N PHE A 128 13.99 3.13 22.89
CA PHE A 128 15.10 2.96 21.95
C PHE A 128 15.49 4.27 21.26
N LEU A 129 14.51 5.09 20.87
CA LEU A 129 14.76 6.42 20.29
C LEU A 129 15.26 7.43 21.33
N VAL A 130 14.65 7.47 22.52
CA VAL A 130 15.04 8.39 23.62
C VAL A 130 16.46 8.15 24.09
N TYR A 131 16.83 6.90 24.33
CA TYR A 131 18.13 6.55 24.90
C TYR A 131 19.22 6.35 23.84
N GLY A 132 18.84 6.18 22.57
CA GLY A 132 19.78 6.02 21.46
C GLY A 132 20.54 7.31 21.15
N SER A 133 21.86 7.31 21.40
CA SER A 133 22.72 8.49 21.22
C SER A 133 22.63 9.14 19.84
N ARG A 134 22.46 8.33 18.78
CA ARG A 134 22.31 8.80 17.39
C ARG A 134 21.02 9.60 17.12
N TYR A 135 19.99 9.46 17.96
CA TYR A 135 18.70 10.12 17.77
C TYR A 135 18.56 11.41 18.59
N ARG A 136 19.53 11.75 19.44
CA ARG A 136 19.47 12.90 20.36
C ARG A 136 19.15 14.23 19.69
N GLU A 137 19.66 14.45 18.47
CA GLU A 137 19.40 15.69 17.72
C GLU A 137 17.93 15.86 17.33
N LEU A 138 17.17 14.77 17.22
CA LEU A 138 15.73 14.82 16.90
C LEU A 138 14.93 15.50 18.01
N PHE A 139 15.33 15.31 19.27
CA PHE A 139 14.64 15.89 20.43
C PHE A 139 14.89 17.40 20.59
N LYS A 140 15.69 18.02 19.71
CA LYS A 140 15.82 19.48 19.60
C LYS A 140 14.78 20.08 18.65
N LEU A 141 14.13 19.25 17.83
CA LEU A 141 13.08 19.67 16.91
C LEU A 141 11.78 19.92 17.67
N ASN A 142 10.91 20.73 17.08
CA ASN A 142 9.55 20.89 17.62
C ASN A 142 8.79 19.56 17.54
N SER A 143 7.96 19.25 18.54
CA SER A 143 7.12 18.05 18.54
C SER A 143 6.08 18.00 17.43
N THR A 144 5.85 19.11 16.71
CA THR A 144 5.01 19.14 15.50
C THR A 144 5.80 19.06 14.20
N ASP A 145 7.14 19.04 14.23
CA ASP A 145 7.99 18.97 13.04
C ASP A 145 8.23 17.53 12.59
N TYR A 146 7.16 16.84 12.23
CA TYR A 146 7.26 15.45 11.77
C TYR A 146 8.13 15.29 10.50
N LYS A 147 8.25 16.34 9.67
CA LYS A 147 9.12 16.32 8.48
C LYS A 147 10.60 16.29 8.89
N GLY A 148 11.01 17.18 9.79
CA GLY A 148 12.34 17.18 10.37
C GLY A 148 12.65 15.85 11.07
N TRP A 149 11.69 15.31 11.84
CA TRP A 149 11.81 14.01 12.48
C TRP A 149 12.03 12.86 11.48
N ALA A 150 11.24 12.79 10.41
CA ALA A 150 11.37 11.75 9.39
C ALA A 150 12.74 11.78 8.69
N HIS A 151 13.19 12.96 8.28
CA HIS A 151 14.51 13.13 7.68
C HIS A 151 15.65 12.83 8.66
N GLY A 152 15.52 13.26 9.92
CA GLY A 152 16.51 13.01 10.94
C GLY A 152 16.60 11.53 11.36
N LEU A 153 15.47 10.81 11.42
CA LEU A 153 15.45 9.35 11.63
C LEU A 153 16.21 8.62 10.52
N LYS A 154 15.96 8.99 9.26
CA LYS A 154 16.72 8.44 8.12
C LYS A 154 18.21 8.76 8.24
N LYS A 155 18.56 10.02 8.51
CA LYS A 155 19.94 10.48 8.67
C LYS A 155 20.67 9.77 9.82
N ALA A 156 19.98 9.50 10.92
CA ALA A 156 20.49 8.76 12.08
C ALA A 156 20.63 7.24 11.81
N GLY A 157 20.21 6.76 10.64
CA GLY A 157 20.33 5.36 10.24
C GLY A 157 19.28 4.46 10.89
N TYR A 158 18.06 4.95 11.12
CA TYR A 158 16.94 4.11 11.55
C TYR A 158 16.60 3.04 10.48
N ALA A 159 16.53 3.44 9.21
CA ALA A 159 16.24 2.55 8.08
C ALA A 159 17.26 2.72 6.94
N THR A 160 17.52 1.63 6.23
CA THR A 160 18.45 1.60 5.07
C THR A 160 17.79 2.09 3.78
N ASP A 161 16.46 1.99 3.64
CA ASP A 161 15.71 2.43 2.45
C ASP A 161 15.91 3.94 2.21
N PRO A 162 16.44 4.38 1.04
CA PRO A 162 16.69 5.80 0.75
C PRO A 162 15.43 6.67 0.83
N ASN A 163 14.24 6.09 0.58
CA ASN A 163 12.96 6.81 0.55
C ASN A 163 12.21 6.79 1.88
N TYR A 164 12.81 6.23 2.94
CA TYR A 164 12.15 6.07 4.24
C TYR A 164 11.53 7.37 4.78
N ALA A 165 12.25 8.49 4.72
CA ALA A 165 11.73 9.78 5.19
C ALA A 165 10.50 10.21 4.40
N THR A 166 10.56 10.13 3.07
CA THR A 166 9.45 10.46 2.16
C THR A 166 8.23 9.59 2.45
N LEU A 167 8.42 8.29 2.62
CA LEU A 167 7.34 7.35 2.94
C LEU A 167 6.67 7.67 4.28
N LEU A 168 7.46 8.02 5.29
CA LEU A 168 6.94 8.38 6.60
C LEU A 168 6.14 9.68 6.56
N ILE A 169 6.68 10.73 5.92
CA ILE A 169 6.00 12.02 5.72
C ILE A 169 4.68 11.82 4.99
N ARG A 170 4.69 11.08 3.88
CA ARG A 170 3.48 10.81 3.11
C ARG A 170 2.44 10.05 3.93
N LYS A 171 2.84 9.06 4.71
CA LYS A 171 1.92 8.32 5.58
C LYS A 171 1.29 9.23 6.65
N ILE A 172 2.05 10.19 7.16
CA ILE A 172 1.55 11.19 8.13
C ILE A 172 0.58 12.18 7.45
N GLU A 173 0.84 12.58 6.22
CA GLU A 173 -0.01 13.51 5.45
C GLU A 173 -1.28 12.81 4.94
N ASP A 174 -1.17 11.68 4.24
CA ASP A 174 -2.28 10.94 3.63
C ASP A 174 -3.32 10.46 4.66
N TYR A 175 -2.88 10.16 5.88
CA TYR A 175 -3.75 9.74 6.98
C TYR A 175 -4.03 10.85 8.00
N GLY A 176 -3.52 12.06 7.81
CA GLY A 176 -3.75 13.19 8.72
C GLY A 176 -3.20 12.99 10.14
N LEU A 177 -2.15 12.18 10.30
CA LEU A 177 -1.65 11.76 11.62
C LEU A 177 -1.03 12.92 12.41
N HIS A 178 -0.56 13.98 11.74
CA HIS A 178 0.00 15.17 12.36
C HIS A 178 -1.00 15.88 13.30
N ALA A 179 -2.31 15.66 13.11
CA ALA A 179 -3.33 16.16 14.04
C ALA A 179 -3.20 15.58 15.45
N LEU A 180 -2.59 14.40 15.60
CA LEU A 180 -2.31 13.77 16.90
C LEU A 180 -1.21 14.51 17.66
N ASP A 181 -0.29 15.18 16.95
CA ASP A 181 0.87 15.86 17.55
C ASP A 181 0.46 17.09 18.36
N ALA A 182 -0.65 17.72 17.96
CA ALA A 182 -1.24 18.87 18.65
C ALA A 182 -2.09 18.46 19.88
N GLY A 183 -2.05 17.20 20.30
CA GLY A 183 -2.86 16.68 21.41
C GLY A 183 -4.30 16.34 21.03
N GLY A 184 -4.62 16.29 19.74
CA GLY A 184 -5.91 15.82 19.25
C GLY A 184 -6.13 14.33 19.57
N SER A 185 -7.32 13.98 20.06
CA SER A 185 -7.80 12.59 20.06
C SER A 185 -8.37 12.25 18.67
N ARG A 186 -8.59 10.96 18.38
CA ARG A 186 -9.21 10.50 17.11
C ARG A 186 -10.54 11.21 16.80
N ALA A 187 -11.26 11.68 17.82
CA ALA A 187 -12.50 12.46 17.66
C ALA A 187 -12.27 13.77 16.89
N VAL A 188 -11.09 14.38 16.99
CA VAL A 188 -10.71 15.60 16.26
C VAL A 188 -10.31 15.28 14.82
N MET A 189 -9.70 14.12 14.56
CA MET A 189 -9.36 13.66 13.21
C MET A 189 -10.58 13.29 12.35
N ALA A 190 -11.64 12.75 12.96
CA ALA A 190 -12.90 12.47 12.26
C ALA A 190 -13.63 13.75 11.82
N VAL A 191 -13.42 14.87 12.53
CA VAL A 191 -14.04 16.18 12.26
C VAL A 191 -13.26 16.99 11.23
N ALA A 192 -11.93 16.83 11.15
CA ALA A 192 -11.08 17.53 10.18
C ALA A 192 -11.26 17.06 8.72
N LYS A 193 -12.13 16.08 8.47
CA LYS A 193 -12.41 15.52 7.13
C LYS A 193 -13.64 16.10 6.44
N GLU A 194 -14.40 17.01 7.07
CA GLU A 194 -15.50 17.70 6.40
C GLU A 194 -15.02 19.01 5.75
N PRO A 195 -15.13 19.18 4.42
CA PRO A 195 -15.15 20.51 3.84
C PRO A 195 -16.45 21.19 4.28
N ALA A 196 -16.33 22.38 4.87
CA ALA A 196 -17.45 23.22 5.24
C ALA A 196 -18.24 23.65 3.99
N VAL A 197 -19.35 22.95 3.68
CA VAL A 197 -20.44 23.46 2.83
C VAL A 197 -21.78 22.94 3.34
N THR A 198 -22.72 23.88 3.51
CA THR A 198 -24.06 23.73 4.07
C THR A 198 -25.07 23.05 3.11
N LYS A 199 -25.84 22.10 3.67
CA LYS A 199 -27.17 21.46 3.36
C LYS A 199 -28.04 21.93 2.16
N PRO A 200 -29.06 21.16 1.66
CA PRO A 200 -29.84 20.10 2.35
C PRO A 200 -30.16 18.79 1.57
N ALA A 201 -30.86 17.90 2.28
CA ALA A 201 -31.20 16.49 2.06
C ALA A 201 -32.15 16.14 0.88
N ASN A 202 -32.05 14.91 0.36
CA ASN A 202 -33.11 13.87 0.42
C ASN A 202 -32.69 12.54 -0.23
N ASP A 203 -33.16 11.44 0.39
CA ASP A 203 -33.64 10.15 -0.16
C ASP A 203 -32.79 9.36 -1.18
N SER A 204 -32.73 8.03 -1.24
CA SER A 204 -33.27 6.87 -0.52
C SER A 204 -32.74 5.61 -1.24
N VAL A 205 -32.54 4.50 -0.51
CA VAL A 205 -32.89 3.11 -0.92
C VAL A 205 -31.94 2.28 -1.86
N VAL A 206 -31.31 1.28 -1.21
CA VAL A 206 -31.29 -0.20 -1.47
C VAL A 206 -30.25 -0.88 -2.39
N ASN A 207 -29.60 -1.88 -1.76
CA ASN A 207 -28.84 -3.04 -2.23
C ASN A 207 -29.30 -3.68 -3.56
N THR A 208 -28.33 -4.19 -4.33
CA THR A 208 -28.16 -5.65 -4.60
C THR A 208 -26.93 -5.94 -5.47
N LEU A 209 -26.14 -6.93 -5.06
CA LEU A 209 -25.22 -7.70 -5.93
C LEU A 209 -26.04 -8.77 -6.66
N PRO A 210 -25.61 -9.19 -7.86
CA PRO A 210 -25.41 -10.61 -8.03
C PRO A 210 -24.11 -11.00 -8.74
N GLU A 211 -23.56 -12.08 -8.19
CA GLU A 211 -22.53 -12.97 -8.69
C GLU A 211 -23.04 -13.77 -9.90
N GLN A 212 -22.22 -13.98 -10.95
CA GLN A 212 -22.04 -15.28 -11.63
C GLN A 212 -21.08 -15.30 -12.84
N ALA A 213 -20.42 -16.47 -12.94
CA ALA A 213 -19.92 -17.20 -14.12
C ALA A 213 -18.51 -16.91 -14.66
N VAL A 214 -17.64 -17.89 -14.38
CA VAL A 214 -16.23 -18.04 -14.78
C VAL A 214 -16.16 -18.75 -16.14
N ALA A 215 -15.44 -18.16 -17.10
CA ALA A 215 -15.00 -18.84 -18.32
C ALA A 215 -13.51 -18.53 -18.58
N GLN A 216 -12.74 -19.59 -18.78
CA GLN A 216 -11.28 -19.58 -18.94
C GLN A 216 -10.87 -18.93 -20.27
N ALA A 217 -10.03 -17.89 -20.18
CA ALA A 217 -9.21 -17.42 -21.29
C ALA A 217 -7.73 -17.52 -20.88
N PRO A 218 -6.81 -17.85 -21.79
CA PRO A 218 -5.39 -17.70 -21.53
C PRO A 218 -5.13 -16.21 -21.26
N ILE A 219 -4.54 -15.87 -20.11
CA ILE A 219 -4.22 -14.50 -19.74
C ILE A 219 -3.22 -13.96 -20.77
N LYS A 220 -3.74 -13.29 -21.79
CA LYS A 220 -2.96 -12.54 -22.77
C LYS A 220 -2.53 -11.26 -22.06
N VAL A 221 -1.33 -11.25 -21.47
CA VAL A 221 -0.72 -10.01 -20.98
C VAL A 221 -0.24 -9.23 -22.21
N ILE A 222 -1.14 -8.47 -22.83
CA ILE A 222 -0.76 -7.38 -23.73
C ILE A 222 -1.67 -6.19 -23.40
N SER A 223 -1.21 -5.35 -22.48
CA SER A 223 -1.65 -3.96 -22.39
C SER A 223 -0.44 -3.12 -22.05
N LEU A 224 0.17 -2.57 -23.11
CA LEU A 224 1.19 -1.52 -23.02
C LEU A 224 0.46 -0.22 -22.62
N ASN A 225 0.98 0.44 -21.60
CA ASN A 225 0.43 1.62 -20.91
C ASN A 225 -0.78 1.38 -20.00
N THR A 226 -0.52 1.30 -18.69
CA THR A 226 -1.16 2.16 -17.68
C THR A 226 -0.69 1.74 -16.29
N GLY A 227 -0.46 2.70 -15.39
CA GLY A 227 -0.25 2.43 -13.97
C GLY A 227 -1.51 1.93 -13.26
N MET A 228 -2.27 1.01 -13.86
CA MET A 228 -3.43 0.35 -13.30
C MET A 228 -2.98 -0.74 -12.32
N ILE A 229 -3.62 -0.75 -11.16
CA ILE A 229 -3.49 -1.85 -10.20
C ILE A 229 -4.47 -2.93 -10.63
N GLU A 230 -3.94 -4.10 -10.95
CA GLU A 230 -4.70 -5.30 -11.30
C GLU A 230 -4.66 -6.30 -10.13
N THR A 231 -5.43 -7.39 -10.22
CA THR A 231 -5.43 -8.42 -9.16
C THR A 231 -5.35 -9.84 -9.70
N ILE A 232 -4.61 -10.70 -8.99
CA ILE A 232 -4.63 -12.16 -9.14
C ILE A 232 -4.85 -12.74 -7.75
N ASN A 233 -5.79 -13.66 -7.57
CA ASN A 233 -6.09 -14.28 -6.27
C ASN A 233 -6.33 -13.24 -5.15
N ASN A 234 -7.02 -12.15 -5.50
CA ASN A 234 -7.24 -10.98 -4.65
C ASN A 234 -5.94 -10.36 -4.09
N VAL A 235 -4.83 -10.45 -4.82
CA VAL A 235 -3.55 -9.81 -4.50
C VAL A 235 -3.28 -8.78 -5.57
N GLN A 236 -3.13 -7.53 -5.15
CA GLN A 236 -2.86 -6.42 -6.05
C GLN A 236 -1.46 -6.53 -6.67
N TYR A 237 -1.34 -6.28 -7.96
CA TYR A 237 -0.08 -6.25 -8.69
C TYR A 237 -0.04 -5.10 -9.70
N VAL A 238 1.17 -4.82 -10.19
CA VAL A 238 1.45 -3.88 -11.28
C VAL A 238 2.40 -4.51 -12.29
N ILE A 239 2.39 -3.98 -13.51
CA ILE A 239 3.39 -4.31 -14.52
C ILE A 239 4.46 -3.22 -14.50
N VAL A 240 5.71 -3.62 -14.30
CA VAL A 240 6.88 -2.74 -14.32
C VAL A 240 6.97 -2.03 -15.67
N GLN A 241 7.05 -0.70 -15.65
CA GLN A 241 7.25 0.15 -16.82
C GLN A 241 8.74 0.48 -17.02
N ASP A 242 9.06 1.07 -18.16
CA ASP A 242 10.41 1.57 -18.42
C ASP A 242 10.82 2.60 -17.34
N ASN A 243 12.03 2.43 -16.80
CA ASN A 243 12.61 3.23 -15.71
C ASN A 243 11.95 3.07 -14.33
N ASP A 244 11.00 2.14 -14.16
CA ASP A 244 10.51 1.83 -12.82
C ASP A 244 11.64 1.27 -11.95
N THR A 245 11.73 1.81 -10.74
CA THR A 245 12.61 1.32 -9.68
C THR A 245 11.75 0.85 -8.52
N TYR A 246 12.31 0.03 -7.63
CA TYR A 246 11.61 -0.25 -6.37
C TYR A 246 11.26 1.03 -5.63
N GLY A 247 12.13 2.04 -5.67
CA GLY A 247 11.90 3.32 -5.02
C GLY A 247 10.70 4.06 -5.60
N SER A 248 10.60 4.18 -6.93
CA SER A 248 9.47 4.87 -7.57
C SER A 248 8.15 4.13 -7.36
N LEU A 249 8.16 2.79 -7.39
CA LEU A 249 6.98 1.98 -7.14
C LEU A 249 6.57 2.02 -5.65
N ALA A 250 7.54 1.95 -4.73
CA ALA A 250 7.36 2.07 -3.30
C ALA A 250 6.72 3.40 -2.94
N GLU A 251 7.28 4.49 -3.47
CA GLU A 251 6.72 5.83 -3.34
C GLU A 251 5.30 5.88 -3.88
N LYS A 252 5.08 5.47 -5.13
CA LYS A 252 3.77 5.52 -5.79
C LYS A 252 2.68 4.78 -5.03
N TYR A 253 2.99 3.58 -4.53
CA TYR A 253 2.01 2.68 -3.90
C TYR A 253 2.08 2.65 -2.37
N MET A 254 2.83 3.56 -1.75
CA MET A 254 2.97 3.69 -0.28
C MET A 254 3.46 2.41 0.41
N LEU A 255 4.42 1.74 -0.23
CA LEU A 255 5.12 0.56 0.28
C LEU A 255 6.56 0.91 0.58
N LEU A 256 7.26 0.05 1.33
CA LEU A 256 8.72 0.07 1.40
C LEU A 256 9.29 -0.64 0.17
N SER A 257 10.48 -0.24 -0.28
CA SER A 257 11.15 -0.88 -1.41
C SER A 257 11.35 -2.39 -1.16
N TRP A 258 11.70 -2.74 0.09
CA TRP A 258 11.87 -4.13 0.50
C TRP A 258 10.56 -4.92 0.58
N GLU A 259 9.42 -4.27 0.83
CA GLU A 259 8.12 -4.95 0.82
C GLU A 259 7.81 -5.45 -0.59
N ILE A 260 8.08 -4.63 -1.61
CA ILE A 260 7.91 -5.04 -3.00
C ILE A 260 8.81 -6.24 -3.33
N SER A 261 10.09 -6.21 -2.95
CA SER A 261 10.97 -7.38 -3.15
C SER A 261 10.43 -8.62 -2.41
N ARG A 262 10.06 -8.47 -1.14
CA ARG A 262 9.56 -9.56 -0.29
C ARG A 262 8.26 -10.17 -0.79
N TYR A 263 7.28 -9.35 -1.20
CA TYR A 263 5.99 -9.83 -1.70
C TYR A 263 6.12 -10.62 -2.99
N ASN A 264 7.20 -10.36 -3.73
CA ASN A 264 7.51 -11.02 -4.98
C ASN A 264 8.49 -12.18 -4.84
N ASP A 265 8.91 -12.56 -3.63
CA ASP A 265 9.93 -13.59 -3.37
C ASP A 265 11.25 -13.30 -4.12
N LEU A 266 11.61 -12.01 -4.22
CA LEU A 266 12.82 -11.54 -4.88
C LEU A 266 13.92 -11.24 -3.85
N PRO A 267 15.18 -11.64 -4.11
CA PRO A 267 16.32 -11.16 -3.34
C PRO A 267 16.40 -9.62 -3.30
N ALA A 268 16.89 -9.07 -2.20
CA ALA A 268 17.07 -7.63 -2.08
C ALA A 268 18.03 -7.11 -3.17
N GLY A 269 17.61 -6.07 -3.89
CA GLY A 269 18.40 -5.44 -4.95
C GLY A 269 18.29 -6.11 -6.34
N THR A 270 17.47 -7.15 -6.52
CA THR A 270 17.24 -7.76 -7.84
C THR A 270 16.69 -6.72 -8.83
N PRO A 271 17.37 -6.42 -9.96
CA PRO A 271 16.90 -5.41 -10.90
C PRO A 271 15.51 -5.71 -11.48
N LEU A 272 14.66 -4.68 -11.58
CA LEU A 272 13.34 -4.79 -12.19
C LEU A 272 13.45 -4.80 -13.72
N GLN A 273 12.66 -5.66 -14.36
CA GLN A 273 12.58 -5.74 -15.82
C GLN A 273 11.27 -5.13 -16.32
N PRO A 274 11.27 -4.25 -17.33
CA PRO A 274 10.04 -3.80 -17.96
C PRO A 274 9.17 -4.99 -18.42
N GLY A 275 7.87 -4.91 -18.18
CA GLY A 275 6.91 -6.00 -18.41
C GLY A 275 6.82 -7.03 -17.28
N GLN A 276 7.70 -6.98 -16.27
CA GLN A 276 7.62 -7.86 -15.10
C GLN A 276 6.38 -7.57 -14.26
N LEU A 277 5.70 -8.62 -13.82
CA LEU A 277 4.64 -8.52 -12.82
C LEU A 277 5.25 -8.37 -11.41
N LEU A 278 4.78 -7.38 -10.65
CA LEU A 278 5.11 -7.20 -9.23
C LEU A 278 3.86 -7.06 -8.37
N TYR A 279 3.71 -7.95 -7.40
CA TYR A 279 2.73 -7.85 -6.34
C TYR A 279 3.05 -6.71 -5.37
N LEU A 280 2.01 -5.94 -5.05
CA LEU A 280 2.01 -4.84 -4.07
C LEU A 280 1.55 -5.31 -2.69
N GLN A 281 1.18 -6.59 -2.56
CA GLN A 281 0.68 -7.20 -1.34
C GLN A 281 1.29 -8.62 -1.20
N PRO A 282 1.37 -9.17 0.01
CA PRO A 282 1.85 -10.53 0.18
C PRO A 282 1.01 -11.52 -0.64
N LYS A 283 1.67 -12.35 -1.45
CA LYS A 283 1.07 -13.51 -2.10
C LYS A 283 0.40 -14.45 -1.08
N ARG A 284 -0.57 -15.25 -1.55
CA ARG A 284 -1.34 -16.19 -0.71
C ARG A 284 -0.55 -17.50 -0.50
N ASN A 285 -0.96 -18.30 0.47
CA ASN A 285 -0.35 -19.62 0.68
C ASN A 285 -0.88 -20.69 -0.30
N LYS A 286 -2.01 -20.41 -0.94
CA LYS A 286 -2.67 -21.26 -1.94
C LYS A 286 -3.29 -20.36 -3.01
N ALA A 287 -3.53 -20.90 -4.20
CA ALA A 287 -4.02 -20.14 -5.36
C ALA A 287 -5.45 -19.59 -5.13
N GLU A 288 -6.21 -19.32 -6.19
CA GLU A 288 -7.65 -19.07 -6.13
C GLU A 288 -8.47 -20.37 -6.30
N ALA A 289 -9.67 -20.44 -5.71
CA ALA A 289 -10.51 -21.64 -5.80
C ALA A 289 -10.73 -22.03 -7.28
N GLY A 290 -10.69 -23.34 -7.57
CA GLY A 290 -10.70 -23.86 -8.94
C GLY A 290 -9.31 -24.16 -9.52
N PHE A 291 -8.24 -23.50 -9.05
CA PHE A 291 -6.87 -23.84 -9.43
C PHE A 291 -6.25 -24.82 -8.44
N THR A 292 -6.51 -26.11 -8.61
CA THR A 292 -6.01 -27.18 -7.72
C THR A 292 -4.60 -27.64 -8.06
N THR A 293 -4.29 -27.78 -9.35
CA THR A 293 -2.98 -28.19 -9.85
C THR A 293 -2.58 -27.42 -11.10
N HIS A 294 -1.28 -27.25 -11.32
CA HIS A 294 -0.68 -26.77 -12.54
C HIS A 294 0.17 -27.87 -13.18
N VAL A 295 0.04 -28.08 -14.49
CA VAL A 295 0.93 -28.98 -15.24
C VAL A 295 2.01 -28.14 -15.87
N VAL A 296 3.26 -28.36 -15.43
CA VAL A 296 4.43 -27.57 -15.82
C VAL A 296 4.63 -27.66 -17.32
N GLN A 297 4.69 -26.52 -17.98
CA GLN A 297 4.96 -26.38 -19.41
C GLN A 297 6.43 -26.06 -19.66
N GLU A 298 6.85 -26.11 -20.93
CA GLU A 298 8.18 -25.66 -21.32
C GLU A 298 8.37 -24.17 -20.95
N GLY A 299 9.48 -23.85 -20.28
CA GLY A 299 9.80 -22.51 -19.80
C GLY A 299 9.18 -22.13 -18.44
N ASP A 300 8.32 -22.97 -17.86
CA ASP A 300 7.86 -22.76 -16.49
C ASP A 300 9.00 -23.01 -15.48
N THR A 301 9.05 -22.16 -14.46
CA THR A 301 9.91 -22.28 -13.28
C THR A 301 9.04 -22.27 -12.04
N MET A 302 9.57 -22.72 -10.90
CA MET A 302 8.85 -22.61 -9.63
C MET A 302 8.48 -21.16 -9.32
N TYR A 303 9.36 -20.21 -9.66
CA TYR A 303 9.10 -18.79 -9.53
C TYR A 303 7.99 -18.30 -10.48
N SER A 304 8.02 -18.67 -11.77
CA SER A 304 6.99 -18.22 -12.72
C SER A 304 5.60 -18.75 -12.36
N VAL A 305 5.50 -20.01 -11.91
CA VAL A 305 4.25 -20.62 -11.43
C VAL A 305 3.76 -19.91 -10.17
N SER A 306 4.67 -19.61 -9.23
CA SER A 306 4.36 -18.83 -8.03
C SER A 306 3.78 -17.45 -8.38
N GLN A 307 4.37 -16.75 -9.34
CA GLN A 307 3.89 -15.45 -9.83
C GLN A 307 2.53 -15.58 -10.52
N LYS A 308 2.35 -16.57 -11.40
CA LYS A 308 1.12 -16.80 -12.18
C LYS A 308 -0.13 -16.96 -11.32
N TYR A 309 -0.02 -17.60 -10.16
CA TYR A 309 -1.16 -17.89 -9.28
C TYR A 309 -1.20 -17.04 -7.99
N ALA A 310 -0.31 -16.05 -7.87
CA ALA A 310 -0.11 -15.27 -6.66
C ALA A 310 0.05 -16.15 -5.39
N VAL A 311 0.83 -17.23 -5.51
CA VAL A 311 1.14 -18.16 -4.40
C VAL A 311 2.57 -17.90 -3.95
N ARG A 312 2.81 -17.77 -2.64
CA ARG A 312 4.17 -17.63 -2.10
C ARG A 312 5.05 -18.78 -2.55
N LEU A 313 6.24 -18.50 -3.02
CA LEU A 313 7.15 -19.50 -3.57
C LEU A 313 7.47 -20.61 -2.54
N SER A 314 7.77 -20.23 -1.29
CA SER A 314 7.99 -21.18 -0.19
C SER A 314 6.77 -22.07 0.11
N SER A 315 5.55 -21.53 -0.03
CA SER A 315 4.32 -22.30 0.14
C SER A 315 4.12 -23.29 -1.00
N LEU A 316 4.49 -22.91 -2.24
CA LEU A 316 4.44 -23.78 -3.41
C LEU A 316 5.43 -24.96 -3.25
N TYR A 317 6.66 -24.69 -2.82
CA TYR A 317 7.65 -25.73 -2.48
C TYR A 317 7.11 -26.71 -1.44
N LYS A 318 6.67 -26.18 -0.30
CA LYS A 318 6.15 -26.97 0.82
C LYS A 318 4.96 -27.84 0.41
N MET A 319 4.04 -27.31 -0.38
CA MET A 319 2.84 -28.03 -0.84
C MET A 319 3.18 -29.17 -1.80
N ASN A 320 4.30 -29.06 -2.51
CA ASN A 320 4.77 -30.05 -3.47
C ASN A 320 5.86 -30.96 -2.91
N LEU A 321 6.19 -30.83 -1.62
CA LEU A 321 7.25 -31.61 -0.95
C LEU A 321 8.60 -31.49 -1.68
N MET A 322 8.89 -30.30 -2.19
CA MET A 322 10.12 -29.99 -2.91
C MET A 322 11.03 -29.13 -2.04
N ASP A 323 12.34 -29.35 -2.12
CA ASP A 323 13.34 -28.50 -1.47
C ASP A 323 13.41 -27.13 -2.16
N GLU A 324 13.50 -26.06 -1.37
CA GLU A 324 13.60 -24.69 -1.90
C GLU A 324 14.83 -24.53 -2.82
N GLY A 325 14.62 -23.98 -4.01
CA GLY A 325 15.62 -23.84 -5.05
C GLY A 325 15.59 -24.95 -6.11
N THR A 326 14.83 -26.03 -5.89
CA THR A 326 14.64 -27.08 -6.89
C THR A 326 13.68 -26.62 -7.98
N GLU A 327 14.11 -26.63 -9.24
CA GLU A 327 13.21 -26.29 -10.34
C GLU A 327 12.26 -27.43 -10.72
N CYS A 328 11.10 -27.06 -11.23
CA CYS A 328 10.08 -28.01 -11.68
C CYS A 328 10.43 -28.60 -13.06
N SER A 329 9.99 -29.83 -13.31
CA SER A 329 10.21 -30.52 -14.59
C SER A 329 8.98 -30.43 -15.49
N VAL A 330 9.18 -30.27 -16.80
CA VAL A 330 8.08 -30.26 -17.80
C VAL A 330 7.20 -31.52 -17.63
N GLY A 331 5.88 -31.34 -17.60
CA GLY A 331 4.89 -32.38 -17.35
C GLY A 331 4.63 -32.69 -15.87
N GLN A 332 5.46 -32.19 -14.94
CA GLN A 332 5.20 -32.34 -13.50
C GLN A 332 3.89 -31.66 -13.11
N ARG A 333 3.13 -32.30 -12.22
CA ARG A 333 1.90 -31.74 -11.66
C ARG A 333 2.20 -31.07 -10.33
N LEU A 334 2.19 -29.74 -10.30
CA LEU A 334 2.35 -28.97 -9.07
C LEU A 334 0.98 -28.72 -8.42
N ARG A 335 0.83 -29.07 -7.15
CA ARG A 335 -0.29 -28.68 -6.30
C ARG A 335 -0.24 -27.18 -6.03
N LEU A 336 -1.42 -26.56 -6.07
CA LEU A 336 -1.62 -25.13 -5.84
C LEU A 336 -2.53 -24.83 -4.63
N ARG A 337 -3.17 -25.85 -4.04
CA ARG A 337 -4.01 -25.73 -2.85
C ARG A 337 -3.84 -26.87 -1.85
#